data_AF-E4X661-F1
#
_entry.id   AF-E4X661-F1
#
_cell.length_a   1.000
_cell.length_b   1.000
_cell.length_c   1.000
_cell.angle_alpha   90.00
_cell.angle_beta   90.00
_cell.angle_gamma   90.00
#
_symmetry.space_group_name_H-M   'P 1'
#
loop_
_entity.id
_entity.type
_entity.pdbx_description
1 polymer ?
#
loop_
_entity_poly.entity_id
_entity_poly.type
_entity_poly.pdbx_seq_one_letter_code
_entity_poly.pdbx_strand_id
1 'polypeptide(L)'
;MKLFKLAFFGATLAQRNNKSPRPGNKNGSPKYEPDEQAVVYGDPHFMVTGDTGERICFDFNPELGSHINLLSDPKTNLHVSGIISDEMIKGKTFIHEIQFMSPEGGNLRFNPDGVFVRSFSLKETMQYDYKEPIRFMDILFTEHRNADGTREKITVEIDNGPKFLIKAKQVRGSMSFGIEDTIGLSDKTKGILGSFIHEGAFHVLDLHTVGENGEQTAVVISQDLELSATKHDFHRNHDCWTIPEEEIAVLFTKE
;
A
#
# COMPACT_ATOMS: atom_id res chain seq x y z
N MET A 1 14.57 -19.04 9.39
CA MET A 1 13.30 -18.39 9.06
C MET A 1 13.42 -16.91 9.39
N LYS A 2 13.58 -16.06 8.37
CA LYS A 2 13.66 -14.61 8.56
C LYS A 2 12.23 -14.05 8.54
N LEU A 3 11.93 -13.24 9.55
CA LEU A 3 10.70 -12.48 9.68
C LEU A 3 10.72 -11.36 8.63
N PHE A 4 9.80 -11.37 7.66
CA PHE A 4 9.59 -10.22 6.79
C PHE A 4 9.02 -9.07 7.64
N LYS A 5 9.77 -7.98 7.78
CA LYS A 5 9.30 -6.78 8.47
C LYS A 5 8.78 -5.80 7.44
N LEU A 6 7.46 -5.77 7.24
CA LEU A 6 6.81 -4.75 6.42
C LEU A 6 6.58 -3.49 7.26
N ALA A 7 7.29 -2.40 6.96
CA ALA A 7 7.07 -1.12 7.62
C ALA A 7 6.01 -0.31 6.87
N PHE A 8 4.86 -0.10 7.51
CA PHE A 8 3.81 0.76 6.99
C PHE A 8 3.92 2.17 7.50
N PHE A 9 3.99 3.14 6.59
CA PHE A 9 3.91 4.54 6.95
C PHE A 9 2.63 5.19 6.48
N GLY A 10 1.84 5.54 7.50
CA GLY A 10 0.75 6.46 7.34
C GLY A 10 1.27 7.89 7.31
N ALA A 11 1.10 8.61 6.18
CA ALA A 11 1.39 10.04 6.11
C ALA A 11 0.76 10.83 7.29
N THR A 12 1.62 11.48 8.10
CA THR A 12 1.29 12.50 9.09
C THR A 12 1.74 13.87 8.57
N LEU A 13 0.84 14.86 8.64
CA LEU A 13 1.16 16.26 8.34
C LEU A 13 1.26 17.02 9.67
N ALA A 14 2.42 17.62 9.93
CA ALA A 14 2.63 18.55 11.04
C ALA A 14 2.21 19.97 10.60
N GLN A 15 1.37 20.63 11.40
CA GLN A 15 1.04 22.04 11.24
C GLN A 15 2.19 22.91 11.76
N ARG A 16 2.70 23.83 10.92
CA ARG A 16 3.65 24.86 11.35
C ARG A 16 2.90 26.18 11.56
N ASN A 17 2.73 26.56 12.83
CA ASN A 17 2.28 27.88 13.26
C ASN A 17 3.31 28.94 12.84
N ASN A 18 2.89 30.01 12.14
CA ASN A 18 3.74 31.17 11.93
C ASN A 18 3.05 32.46 12.44
N LYS A 19 3.63 33.02 13.51
CA LYS A 19 3.37 34.36 14.02
C LYS A 19 3.84 35.40 13.00
N SER A 20 3.05 36.46 12.80
CA SER A 20 3.44 37.67 12.05
C SER A 20 4.57 38.43 12.78
N PRO A 21 5.32 39.30 12.08
CA PRO A 21 4.88 40.68 11.82
C PRO A 21 5.21 41.25 10.42
N ARG A 22 4.44 42.28 9.99
CA ARG A 22 4.67 43.23 8.86
C ARG A 22 5.53 44.43 9.33
N PRO A 23 5.90 45.46 8.51
CA PRO A 23 5.72 45.70 7.04
C PRO A 23 6.98 46.21 6.28
N GLY A 24 6.93 46.31 4.93
CA GLY A 24 7.78 47.28 4.20
C GLY A 24 8.16 47.04 2.72
N ASN A 25 7.22 47.27 1.80
CA ASN A 25 7.31 48.04 0.53
C ASN A 25 8.33 47.74 -0.64
N LYS A 26 7.74 47.72 -1.86
CA LYS A 26 8.20 48.11 -3.22
C LYS A 26 8.74 47.09 -4.23
N ASN A 27 7.88 46.88 -5.24
CA ASN A 27 8.10 46.95 -6.69
C ASN A 27 8.92 45.87 -7.40
N GLY A 28 8.23 45.13 -8.27
CA GLY A 28 8.81 44.41 -9.40
C GLY A 28 8.05 43.15 -9.76
N SER A 29 6.97 43.27 -10.53
CA SER A 29 6.36 42.12 -11.20
C SER A 29 7.30 41.63 -12.31
N PRO A 30 7.51 40.31 -12.39
CA PRO A 30 7.00 39.57 -13.52
C PRO A 30 5.91 38.61 -13.05
N LYS A 31 4.93 38.40 -13.93
CA LYS A 31 3.80 37.49 -13.76
C LYS A 31 4.30 36.14 -13.25
N TYR A 32 3.99 35.82 -12.00
CA TYR A 32 3.90 34.42 -11.58
C TYR A 32 2.52 33.96 -12.06
N GLU A 33 2.52 33.16 -13.12
CA GLU A 33 1.42 32.21 -13.34
C GLU A 33 1.25 31.41 -12.04
N PRO A 34 0.02 31.11 -11.62
CA PRO A 34 -0.18 30.29 -10.45
C PRO A 34 0.47 28.94 -10.76
N ASP A 35 1.54 28.65 -9.99
CA ASP A 35 2.17 27.36 -9.79
C ASP A 35 1.14 26.28 -10.12
N GLU A 36 1.30 25.67 -11.31
CA GLU A 36 0.54 24.50 -11.68
C GLU A 36 0.67 23.57 -10.49
N GLN A 37 -0.47 23.40 -9.83
CA GLN A 37 -0.60 22.62 -8.62
C GLN A 37 0.24 21.37 -8.84
N ALA A 38 1.30 21.18 -8.05
CA ALA A 38 1.99 19.90 -8.01
C ALA A 38 0.95 18.90 -7.48
N VAL A 39 0.14 18.39 -8.40
CA VAL A 39 -0.87 17.40 -8.10
C VAL A 39 -0.06 16.15 -7.87
N VAL A 40 0.12 15.82 -6.59
CA VAL A 40 0.74 14.58 -6.15
C VAL A 40 -0.26 13.46 -6.48
N TYR A 41 -0.27 13.05 -7.74
CA TYR A 41 -0.72 11.72 -8.14
C TYR A 41 0.34 10.74 -7.62
N GLY A 42 -0.03 9.74 -6.82
CA GLY A 42 0.95 8.81 -6.26
C GLY A 42 0.37 7.76 -5.33
N ASP A 43 -0.56 8.14 -4.45
CA ASP A 43 -1.10 7.20 -3.46
C ASP A 43 -2.13 6.27 -4.15
N PRO A 44 -1.93 4.93 -4.17
CA PRO A 44 -1.12 4.14 -3.26
C PRO A 44 0.37 3.99 -3.59
N HIS A 45 1.20 4.21 -2.55
CA HIS A 45 2.63 3.89 -2.56
C HIS A 45 2.89 2.50 -1.99
N PHE A 46 3.76 1.74 -2.64
CA PHE A 46 4.15 0.40 -2.23
C PHE A 46 5.61 0.35 -1.83
N MET A 47 5.90 -0.46 -0.81
CA MET A 47 7.27 -0.78 -0.40
C MET A 47 7.36 -2.28 -0.18
N VAL A 48 8.34 -2.89 -0.83
CA VAL A 48 8.62 -4.31 -0.75
C VAL A 48 10.05 -4.48 -0.26
N THR A 49 10.25 -5.43 0.65
CA THR A 49 11.59 -5.83 1.12
C THR A 49 11.88 -7.22 0.60
N GLY A 50 13.01 -7.41 -0.06
CA GLY A 50 13.48 -8.70 -0.56
C GLY A 50 14.24 -9.49 0.51
N ASP A 51 14.60 -10.74 0.19
CA ASP A 51 15.24 -11.68 1.14
C ASP A 51 16.63 -11.22 1.62
N THR A 52 17.31 -10.45 0.77
CA THR A 52 18.61 -9.84 1.00
C THR A 52 18.52 -8.60 1.89
N GLY A 53 17.31 -8.11 2.17
CA GLY A 53 17.05 -6.88 2.91
C GLY A 53 16.98 -5.62 2.04
N GLU A 54 17.24 -5.75 0.74
CA GLU A 54 17.04 -4.67 -0.24
C GLU A 54 15.56 -4.31 -0.30
N ARG A 55 15.28 -3.03 -0.52
CA ARG A 55 13.90 -2.54 -0.61
C ARG A 55 13.68 -1.86 -1.94
N ILE A 56 12.52 -2.12 -2.53
CA ILE A 56 12.01 -1.37 -3.68
C ILE A 56 10.78 -0.59 -3.24
N CYS A 57 10.62 0.58 -3.84
CA CYS A 57 9.49 1.47 -3.66
C CYS A 57 8.93 1.86 -5.02
N PHE A 58 7.62 1.99 -5.13
CA PHE A 58 7.00 2.49 -6.35
C PHE A 58 5.61 3.05 -6.04
N ASP A 59 5.20 4.00 -6.87
CA ASP A 59 3.83 4.49 -6.92
C ASP A 59 3.04 3.64 -7.93
N PHE A 60 1.75 3.50 -7.69
CA PHE A 60 0.82 2.90 -8.66
C PHE A 60 -0.49 3.67 -8.57
N ASN A 61 -0.88 4.36 -9.63
CA ASN A 61 -2.02 5.27 -9.67
C ASN A 61 -3.14 4.71 -10.56
N PRO A 62 -4.02 3.86 -10.01
CA PRO A 62 -5.11 3.28 -10.78
C PRO A 62 -6.24 4.30 -10.93
N GLU A 63 -7.16 4.04 -11.85
CA GLU A 63 -8.34 4.89 -12.03
C GLU A 63 -9.21 4.96 -10.76
N LEU A 64 -9.92 6.07 -10.58
CA LEU A 64 -10.89 6.24 -9.49
C LEU A 64 -11.96 5.14 -9.52
N GLY A 65 -12.36 4.64 -8.35
CA GLY A 65 -13.34 3.56 -8.23
C GLY A 65 -12.90 2.19 -8.75
N SER A 66 -11.67 2.08 -9.29
CA SER A 66 -11.17 0.82 -9.83
C SER A 66 -10.82 -0.19 -8.73
N HIS A 67 -10.76 -1.45 -9.15
CA HIS A 67 -10.30 -2.56 -8.33
C HIS A 67 -8.86 -2.88 -8.68
N ILE A 68 -8.00 -2.98 -7.66
CA ILE A 68 -6.62 -3.43 -7.81
C ILE A 68 -6.41 -4.78 -7.16
N ASN A 69 -5.69 -5.67 -7.85
CA ASN A 69 -5.32 -6.97 -7.32
C ASN A 69 -4.05 -6.82 -6.47
N LEU A 70 -4.21 -6.83 -5.14
CA LEU A 70 -3.08 -6.71 -4.22
C LEU A 70 -2.35 -8.05 -4.10
N LEU A 71 -3.11 -9.14 -4.00
CA LEU A 71 -2.61 -10.51 -3.90
C LEU A 71 -3.66 -11.49 -4.42
N SER A 72 -3.25 -12.44 -5.24
CA SER A 72 -4.08 -13.54 -5.73
C SER A 72 -3.27 -14.81 -5.77
N ASP A 73 -3.69 -15.82 -5.00
CA ASP A 73 -3.13 -17.17 -5.04
C ASP A 73 -4.19 -18.15 -5.60
N PRO A 74 -4.13 -18.46 -6.90
CA PRO A 74 -5.13 -19.31 -7.54
C PRO A 74 -5.07 -20.77 -7.06
N LYS A 75 -3.99 -21.21 -6.39
CA LYS A 75 -3.89 -22.59 -5.89
C LYS A 75 -4.69 -22.78 -4.61
N THR A 76 -4.70 -21.76 -3.76
CA THR A 76 -5.43 -21.77 -2.48
C THR A 76 -6.80 -21.10 -2.59
N ASN A 77 -7.10 -20.43 -3.70
CA ASN A 77 -8.27 -19.57 -3.90
C ASN A 77 -8.30 -18.35 -2.97
N LEU A 78 -7.15 -17.95 -2.42
CA LEU A 78 -7.04 -16.72 -1.65
C LEU A 78 -6.89 -15.52 -2.58
N HIS A 79 -7.74 -14.53 -2.41
CA HIS A 79 -7.69 -13.28 -3.16
C HIS A 79 -7.89 -12.08 -2.25
N VAL A 80 -7.05 -11.07 -2.43
CA VAL A 80 -7.10 -9.79 -1.72
C VAL A 80 -7.04 -8.66 -2.74
N SER A 81 -8.04 -7.80 -2.72
CA SER A 81 -8.13 -6.63 -3.60
C SER A 81 -8.29 -5.33 -2.81
N GLY A 82 -7.86 -4.24 -3.43
CA GLY A 82 -8.12 -2.88 -2.98
C GLY A 82 -9.12 -2.20 -3.90
N ILE A 83 -10.01 -1.37 -3.35
CA ILE A 83 -10.86 -0.47 -4.12
C ILE A 83 -10.34 0.95 -3.94
N ILE A 84 -10.07 1.62 -5.06
CA ILE A 84 -9.65 3.01 -5.07
C ILE A 84 -10.85 3.91 -4.80
N SER A 85 -10.64 4.98 -4.05
CA SER A 85 -11.69 5.98 -3.80
C SER A 85 -12.33 6.50 -5.09
N ASP A 86 -13.64 6.72 -5.08
CA ASP A 86 -14.37 7.34 -6.21
C ASP A 86 -14.02 8.82 -6.38
N GLU A 87 -13.39 9.41 -5.37
CA GLU A 87 -13.06 10.83 -5.31
C GLU A 87 -11.59 11.01 -4.89
N MET A 88 -10.98 12.11 -5.35
CA MET A 88 -9.69 12.53 -4.83
C MET A 88 -9.86 13.34 -3.54
N ILE A 89 -9.23 12.90 -2.46
CA ILE A 89 -9.17 13.69 -1.21
C ILE A 89 -7.87 14.48 -1.20
N LYS A 90 -7.97 15.81 -1.26
CA LYS A 90 -6.82 16.73 -1.31
C LYS A 90 -5.87 16.43 -2.49
N GLY A 91 -6.45 16.14 -3.65
CA GLY A 91 -5.71 15.85 -4.89
C GLY A 91 -5.02 14.48 -4.91
N LYS A 92 -5.40 13.57 -3.99
CA LYS A 92 -4.82 12.23 -3.87
C LYS A 92 -5.89 11.16 -3.96
N THR A 93 -5.57 10.09 -4.66
CA THR A 93 -6.26 8.80 -4.59
C THR A 93 -5.77 8.00 -3.38
N PHE A 94 -6.54 7.01 -2.96
CA PHE A 94 -6.11 6.05 -1.94
C PHE A 94 -6.96 4.80 -2.04
N ILE A 95 -6.44 3.70 -1.49
CA ILE A 95 -7.25 2.50 -1.29
C ILE A 95 -8.27 2.80 -0.18
N HIS A 96 -9.55 2.79 -0.49
CA HIS A 96 -10.65 3.08 0.45
C HIS A 96 -11.20 1.81 1.09
N GLU A 97 -11.20 0.68 0.38
CA GLU A 97 -11.69 -0.60 0.88
C GLU A 97 -10.70 -1.71 0.54
N ILE A 98 -10.50 -2.65 1.46
CA ILE A 98 -9.76 -3.90 1.23
C ILE A 98 -10.75 -5.05 1.28
N GLN A 99 -10.76 -5.89 0.25
CA GLN A 99 -11.63 -7.06 0.19
C GLN A 99 -10.80 -8.34 0.25
N PHE A 100 -11.29 -9.31 1.03
CA PHE A 100 -10.75 -10.65 1.14
C PHE A 100 -11.76 -11.65 0.59
N MET A 101 -11.27 -12.58 -0.20
CA MET A 101 -11.91 -13.85 -0.50
C MET A 101 -10.95 -14.94 -0.06
N SER A 102 -11.31 -15.65 1.00
CA SER A 102 -10.49 -16.69 1.62
C SER A 102 -10.73 -18.08 0.99
N PRO A 103 -9.80 -19.03 1.19
CA PRO A 103 -9.89 -20.39 0.65
C PRO A 103 -11.22 -21.10 0.89
N GLU A 104 -11.81 -20.99 2.09
CA GLU A 104 -13.10 -21.63 2.39
C GLU A 104 -14.33 -20.81 1.95
N GLY A 105 -14.12 -19.70 1.25
CA GLY A 105 -15.18 -18.87 0.69
C GLY A 105 -15.62 -17.71 1.58
N GLY A 106 -14.91 -17.45 2.69
CA GLY A 106 -15.16 -16.28 3.52
C GLY A 106 -14.89 -14.99 2.76
N ASN A 107 -15.88 -14.10 2.71
CA ASN A 107 -15.80 -12.81 2.02
C ASN A 107 -15.95 -11.66 3.01
N LEU A 108 -14.85 -10.94 3.23
CA LEU A 108 -14.77 -9.80 4.15
C LEU A 108 -14.36 -8.53 3.42
N ARG A 109 -14.91 -7.40 3.86
CA ARG A 109 -14.53 -6.08 3.37
C ARG A 109 -14.20 -5.18 4.54
N PHE A 110 -13.07 -4.49 4.45
CA PHE A 110 -12.55 -3.61 5.48
C PHE A 110 -12.47 -2.21 4.91
N ASN A 111 -13.09 -1.25 5.59
CA ASN A 111 -13.00 0.15 5.22
C ASN A 111 -12.89 1.01 6.52
N PRO A 112 -12.79 2.34 6.41
CA PRO A 112 -12.70 3.22 7.57
C PRO A 112 -13.85 3.06 8.59
N ASP A 113 -15.05 2.74 8.11
CA ASP A 113 -16.27 2.64 8.92
C ASP A 113 -16.41 1.30 9.64
N GLY A 114 -15.99 0.21 9.00
CA GLY A 114 -16.41 -1.12 9.46
C GLY A 114 -15.66 -2.30 8.88
N VAL A 115 -15.99 -3.47 9.41
CA VAL A 115 -15.74 -4.75 8.75
C VAL A 115 -17.11 -5.28 8.33
N PHE A 116 -17.23 -5.62 7.06
CA PHE A 116 -18.49 -6.04 6.43
C PHE A 116 -18.32 -7.46 5.94
N VAL A 117 -19.30 -8.29 6.25
CA VAL A 117 -19.33 -9.68 5.80
C VAL A 117 -20.28 -9.77 4.62
N ARG A 118 -19.83 -10.42 3.55
CA ARG A 118 -20.71 -10.76 2.44
C ARG A 118 -21.08 -12.23 2.53
N SER A 119 -22.28 -12.50 3.01
CA SER A 119 -22.90 -13.82 2.91
C SER A 119 -23.90 -13.84 1.75
N PHE A 120 -24.15 -15.03 1.18
CA PHE A 120 -25.08 -15.23 0.05
C PHE A 120 -26.50 -14.69 0.32
N SER A 121 -26.83 -14.47 1.59
CA SER A 121 -28.16 -14.02 2.02
C SER A 121 -28.20 -12.60 2.61
N LEU A 122 -27.06 -11.99 2.95
CA LEU A 122 -27.01 -10.77 3.76
C LEU A 122 -25.79 -9.89 3.41
N LYS A 123 -26.04 -8.62 3.06
CA LYS A 123 -25.04 -7.53 3.16
C LYS A 123 -25.16 -6.94 4.56
N GLU A 124 -24.56 -7.60 5.55
CA GLU A 124 -24.63 -7.12 6.94
C GLU A 124 -23.28 -6.53 7.38
N THR A 125 -23.37 -5.43 8.11
CA THR A 125 -22.28 -4.98 8.97
C THR A 125 -22.26 -5.92 10.18
N MET A 126 -21.16 -6.61 10.43
CA MET A 126 -21.06 -7.35 11.68
C MET A 126 -20.91 -6.35 12.83
N GLN A 127 -21.80 -6.45 13.82
CA GLN A 127 -21.52 -5.92 15.14
C GLN A 127 -20.71 -6.96 15.90
N TYR A 128 -19.53 -6.57 16.38
CA TYR A 128 -18.65 -7.45 17.14
C TYR A 128 -17.95 -6.69 18.26
N ASP A 129 -17.55 -7.41 19.30
CA ASP A 129 -16.66 -6.87 20.33
C ASP A 129 -15.22 -6.91 19.80
N TYR A 130 -14.63 -5.73 19.62
CA TYR A 130 -13.27 -5.58 19.11
C TYR A 130 -12.20 -6.03 20.13
N LYS A 131 -12.57 -6.33 21.37
CA LYS A 131 -11.63 -6.77 22.41
C LYS A 131 -11.16 -8.20 22.24
N GLU A 132 -11.89 -9.02 21.49
CA GLU A 132 -11.59 -10.43 21.27
C GLU A 132 -11.32 -10.70 19.79
N PRO A 133 -10.48 -11.70 19.45
CA PRO A 133 -10.34 -12.18 18.09
C PRO A 133 -11.69 -12.67 17.54
N ILE A 134 -12.04 -12.22 16.34
CA ILE A 134 -13.28 -12.60 15.67
C ILE A 134 -12.97 -13.62 14.59
N ARG A 135 -13.63 -14.77 14.69
CA ARG A 135 -13.54 -15.83 13.69
C ARG A 135 -14.74 -15.76 12.75
N PHE A 136 -14.45 -15.68 11.46
CA PHE A 136 -15.43 -15.82 10.39
C PHE A 136 -14.89 -16.84 9.39
N MET A 137 -15.49 -18.04 9.41
CA MET A 137 -15.01 -19.18 8.62
C MET A 137 -13.53 -19.50 8.95
N ASP A 138 -12.69 -19.58 7.92
CA ASP A 138 -11.24 -19.78 7.96
C ASP A 138 -10.45 -18.48 8.20
N ILE A 139 -11.13 -17.36 8.45
CA ILE A 139 -10.51 -16.07 8.76
C ILE A 139 -10.63 -15.76 10.25
N LEU A 140 -9.49 -15.47 10.88
CA LEU A 140 -9.42 -14.89 12.23
C LEU A 140 -8.91 -13.46 12.10
N PHE A 141 -9.69 -12.47 12.54
CA PHE A 141 -9.23 -11.08 12.56
C PHE A 141 -9.33 -10.44 13.93
N THR A 142 -8.41 -9.53 14.23
CA THR A 142 -8.34 -8.81 15.51
C THR A 142 -8.20 -7.32 15.24
N GLU A 143 -9.09 -6.51 15.81
CA GLU A 143 -9.07 -5.05 15.68
C GLU A 143 -8.43 -4.39 16.91
N HIS A 144 -7.31 -3.72 16.69
CA HIS A 144 -6.63 -2.90 17.69
C HIS A 144 -7.04 -1.44 17.53
N ARG A 145 -7.51 -0.84 18.63
CA ARG A 145 -7.94 0.56 18.68
C ARG A 145 -7.01 1.38 19.56
N ASN A 146 -6.86 2.65 19.18
CA ASN A 146 -6.23 3.67 20.01
C ASN A 146 -7.09 3.99 21.24
N ALA A 147 -6.49 4.68 22.21
CA ALA A 147 -7.17 5.11 23.44
C ALA A 147 -8.39 6.03 23.17
N ASP A 148 -8.41 6.75 22.04
CA ASP A 148 -9.53 7.58 21.60
C ASP A 148 -10.64 6.80 20.88
N GLY A 149 -10.51 5.47 20.78
CA GLY A 149 -11.47 4.58 20.13
C GLY A 149 -11.33 4.50 18.60
N THR A 150 -10.39 5.24 18.00
CA THR A 150 -10.09 5.14 16.57
C THR A 150 -9.36 3.83 16.24
N ARG A 151 -9.59 3.29 15.04
CA ARG A 151 -8.90 2.09 14.57
C ARG A 151 -7.43 2.38 14.33
N GLU A 152 -6.56 1.56 14.90
CA GLU A 152 -5.11 1.64 14.69
C GLU A 152 -4.66 0.59 13.67
N LYS A 153 -4.95 -0.68 13.96
CA LYS A 153 -4.47 -1.85 13.22
C LYS A 153 -5.54 -2.93 13.24
N ILE A 154 -5.70 -3.65 12.13
CA ILE A 154 -6.45 -4.91 12.06
C ILE A 154 -5.48 -5.98 11.57
N THR A 155 -5.32 -7.05 12.35
CA THR A 155 -4.61 -8.25 11.91
C THR A 155 -5.63 -9.21 11.32
N VAL A 156 -5.32 -9.82 10.18
CA VAL A 156 -6.14 -10.85 9.55
C VAL A 156 -5.28 -12.09 9.33
N GLU A 157 -5.71 -13.23 9.83
CA GLU A 157 -5.02 -14.51 9.72
C GLU A 157 -5.93 -15.51 9.00
N ILE A 158 -5.38 -16.21 8.00
CA ILE A 158 -6.07 -17.33 7.34
C ILE A 158 -5.63 -18.61 8.04
N ASP A 159 -6.56 -19.51 8.34
CA ASP A 159 -6.26 -20.79 8.98
C ASP A 159 -5.22 -21.58 8.16
N ASN A 160 -4.12 -22.00 8.82
CA ASN A 160 -2.96 -22.65 8.19
C ASN A 160 -2.36 -21.87 7.00
N GLY A 161 -2.55 -20.55 6.98
CA GLY A 161 -2.21 -19.69 5.85
C GLY A 161 -1.54 -18.37 6.26
N PRO A 162 -1.58 -17.38 5.36
CA PRO A 162 -0.84 -16.14 5.54
C PRO A 162 -1.47 -15.22 6.59
N LYS A 163 -0.68 -14.23 7.02
CA LYS A 163 -1.11 -13.16 7.93
C LYS A 163 -0.96 -11.81 7.27
N PHE A 164 -1.94 -10.95 7.52
CA PHE A 164 -2.06 -9.64 6.91
C PHE A 164 -2.28 -8.56 7.96
N LEU A 165 -1.82 -7.37 7.61
CA LEU A 165 -2.00 -6.16 8.38
C LEU A 165 -2.79 -5.15 7.56
N ILE A 166 -3.85 -4.62 8.16
CA ILE A 166 -4.64 -3.52 7.64
C ILE A 166 -4.54 -2.35 8.62
N LYS A 167 -4.36 -1.13 8.11
CA LYS A 167 -4.47 0.09 8.90
C LYS A 167 -5.54 0.99 8.31
N ALA A 168 -6.43 1.51 9.14
CA ALA A 168 -7.46 2.45 8.73
C ALA A 168 -7.10 3.85 9.24
N LYS A 169 -7.10 4.85 8.35
CA LYS A 169 -7.02 6.25 8.75
C LYS A 169 -8.37 6.90 8.55
N GLN A 170 -9.23 6.81 9.57
CA GLN A 170 -10.61 7.29 9.53
C GLN A 170 -10.75 8.72 9.01
N VAL A 171 -9.93 9.65 9.54
CA VAL A 171 -9.96 11.07 9.13
C VAL A 171 -9.64 11.28 7.64
N ARG A 172 -8.87 10.37 7.03
CA ARG A 172 -8.49 10.46 5.61
C ARG A 172 -9.31 9.56 4.71
N GLY A 173 -10.20 8.73 5.28
CA GLY A 173 -10.93 7.71 4.52
C GLY A 173 -10.04 6.62 3.90
N SER A 174 -8.75 6.55 4.25
CA SER A 174 -7.78 5.70 3.56
C SER A 174 -7.44 4.42 4.33
N MET A 175 -7.23 3.35 3.59
CA MET A 175 -6.77 2.05 4.07
C MET A 175 -5.33 1.80 3.64
N SER A 176 -4.61 1.01 4.42
CA SER A 176 -3.30 0.47 4.05
C SER A 176 -3.34 -1.04 4.23
N PHE A 177 -2.75 -1.77 3.30
CA PHE A 177 -2.68 -3.24 3.30
C PHE A 177 -1.24 -3.74 3.13
N GLY A 178 -0.97 -4.92 3.67
CA GLY A 178 0.35 -5.51 3.68
C GLY A 178 0.36 -6.87 4.34
N ILE A 179 1.44 -7.58 4.04
CA ILE A 179 1.60 -9.00 4.30
C ILE A 179 2.61 -9.14 5.44
N GLU A 180 2.18 -9.69 6.57
CA GLU A 180 3.05 -9.95 7.74
C GLU A 180 3.68 -11.34 7.67
N ASP A 181 2.98 -12.33 7.09
CA ASP A 181 3.45 -13.70 6.93
C ASP A 181 2.93 -14.28 5.61
N THR A 182 3.80 -14.97 4.87
CA THR A 182 3.52 -15.57 3.56
C THR A 182 3.30 -17.08 3.63
N ILE A 183 3.35 -17.69 4.82
CA ILE A 183 3.10 -19.12 5.01
C ILE A 183 1.78 -19.54 4.33
N GLY A 184 1.80 -20.68 3.63
CA GLY A 184 0.64 -21.23 2.94
C GLY A 184 0.37 -20.66 1.55
N LEU A 185 1.01 -19.55 1.16
CA LEU A 185 0.92 -19.02 -0.20
C LEU A 185 1.70 -19.89 -1.19
N SER A 186 1.12 -20.13 -2.37
CA SER A 186 1.75 -20.93 -3.42
C SER A 186 2.68 -20.12 -4.31
N ASP A 187 3.55 -20.81 -5.06
CA ASP A 187 4.43 -20.26 -6.10
C ASP A 187 3.68 -19.64 -7.30
N LYS A 188 2.34 -19.71 -7.29
CA LYS A 188 1.47 -19.08 -8.30
C LYS A 188 0.89 -17.76 -7.82
N THR A 189 1.30 -17.27 -6.66
CA THR A 189 0.80 -16.01 -6.12
C THR A 189 1.24 -14.85 -7.01
N LYS A 190 0.29 -13.97 -7.33
CA LYS A 190 0.46 -12.79 -8.21
C LYS A 190 -0.27 -11.58 -7.63
N GLY A 191 -0.18 -10.46 -8.33
CA GLY A 191 -0.78 -9.18 -7.94
C GLY A 191 0.29 -8.16 -7.55
N ILE A 192 -0.10 -6.95 -7.21
CA ILE A 192 0.85 -5.84 -6.97
C ILE A 192 1.87 -6.20 -5.89
N LEU A 193 1.43 -6.78 -4.78
CA LEU A 193 2.32 -7.28 -3.73
C LEU A 193 2.65 -8.77 -3.94
N GLY A 194 1.68 -9.55 -4.40
CA GLY A 194 1.84 -10.99 -4.62
C GLY A 194 3.00 -11.35 -5.57
N SER A 195 3.31 -10.51 -6.56
CA SER A 195 4.43 -10.73 -7.48
C SER A 195 5.81 -10.64 -6.81
N PHE A 196 5.89 -10.14 -5.56
CA PHE A 196 7.17 -9.93 -4.87
C PHE A 196 7.34 -10.72 -3.55
N ILE A 197 6.46 -11.68 -3.27
CA ILE A 197 6.50 -12.40 -1.98
C ILE A 197 7.41 -13.63 -1.96
N HIS A 198 7.84 -14.09 -3.13
CA HIS A 198 8.62 -15.31 -3.28
C HIS A 198 10.11 -15.04 -3.16
N GLU A 199 10.84 -16.06 -2.73
CA GLU A 199 12.30 -15.98 -2.67
C GLU A 199 12.86 -15.66 -4.05
N GLY A 200 13.69 -14.61 -4.15
CA GLY A 200 14.24 -14.15 -5.43
C GLY A 200 13.21 -13.52 -6.38
N ALA A 201 12.05 -13.10 -5.89
CA ALA A 201 11.04 -12.42 -6.73
C ALA A 201 11.55 -11.12 -7.38
N PHE A 202 12.57 -10.51 -6.77
CA PHE A 202 13.39 -9.50 -7.41
C PHE A 202 14.82 -9.53 -6.91
N HIS A 203 15.72 -8.97 -7.72
CA HIS A 203 17.11 -8.68 -7.37
C HIS A 203 17.44 -7.25 -7.73
N VAL A 204 18.19 -6.57 -6.88
CA VAL A 204 18.70 -5.24 -7.21
C VAL A 204 20.17 -5.35 -7.61
N LEU A 205 20.50 -4.77 -8.76
CA LEU A 205 21.86 -4.62 -9.25
C LEU A 205 22.24 -3.14 -9.17
N ASP A 206 22.94 -2.76 -8.11
CA ASP A 206 23.53 -1.43 -7.98
C ASP A 206 24.56 -1.22 -9.10
N LEU A 207 24.33 -0.22 -9.95
CA LEU A 207 25.21 0.06 -11.08
C LEU A 207 26.48 0.81 -10.66
N HIS A 208 26.54 1.28 -9.41
CA HIS A 208 27.58 2.17 -8.88
C HIS A 208 27.80 3.41 -9.74
N THR A 209 26.75 3.82 -10.46
CA THR A 209 26.73 5.02 -11.28
C THR A 209 25.78 6.04 -10.68
N VAL A 210 26.00 7.29 -11.06
CA VAL A 210 25.23 8.43 -10.58
C VAL A 210 24.41 8.97 -11.74
N GLY A 211 23.10 9.06 -11.55
CA GLY A 211 22.17 9.62 -12.52
C GLY A 211 22.36 11.13 -12.69
N GLU A 212 21.63 11.71 -13.64
CA GLU A 212 21.75 13.12 -14.03
C GLU A 212 21.58 14.09 -12.84
N ASN A 213 20.81 13.70 -11.83
CA ASN A 213 20.49 14.49 -10.65
C ASN A 213 21.37 14.20 -9.42
N GLY A 214 22.42 13.38 -9.56
CA GLY A 214 23.27 12.99 -8.42
C GLY A 214 22.78 11.77 -7.64
N GLU A 215 21.72 11.10 -8.09
CA GLU A 215 21.13 9.92 -7.44
C GLU A 215 21.89 8.64 -7.81
N GLN A 216 21.97 7.67 -6.90
CA GLN A 216 22.50 6.35 -7.24
C GLN A 216 21.51 5.61 -8.14
N THR A 217 22.01 4.89 -9.14
CA THR A 217 21.17 4.12 -10.06
C THR A 217 21.36 2.62 -9.87
N ALA A 218 20.30 1.87 -10.12
CA ALA A 218 20.28 0.42 -10.09
C ALA A 218 19.37 -0.13 -11.19
N VAL A 219 19.50 -1.42 -11.46
CA VAL A 219 18.51 -2.21 -12.22
C VAL A 219 17.85 -3.18 -11.25
N VAL A 220 16.52 -3.19 -11.23
CA VAL A 220 15.72 -4.19 -10.53
C VAL A 220 15.29 -5.24 -11.55
N ILE A 221 15.70 -6.49 -11.31
CA ILE A 221 15.29 -7.61 -12.15
C ILE A 221 14.11 -8.29 -11.47
N SER A 222 12.96 -8.35 -12.15
CA SER A 222 11.77 -9.07 -11.68
C SER A 222 10.98 -9.64 -12.87
N GLN A 223 10.52 -10.89 -12.77
CA GLN A 223 9.76 -11.57 -13.83
C GLN A 223 10.45 -11.49 -15.22
N ASP A 224 11.78 -11.72 -15.26
CA ASP A 224 12.61 -11.60 -16.47
C ASP A 224 12.61 -10.20 -17.13
N LEU A 225 12.15 -9.18 -16.40
CA LEU A 225 12.18 -7.79 -16.83
C LEU A 225 13.23 -7.03 -16.03
N GLU A 226 13.92 -6.13 -16.74
CA GLU A 226 14.86 -5.17 -16.16
C GLU A 226 14.13 -3.84 -16.01
N LEU A 227 14.10 -3.32 -14.79
CA LEU A 227 13.45 -2.07 -14.43
C LEU A 227 14.50 -1.10 -13.89
N SER A 228 14.56 0.11 -14.42
CA SER A 228 15.43 1.16 -13.89
C SER A 228 14.97 1.56 -12.50
N ALA A 229 15.92 1.79 -11.60
CA ALA A 229 15.63 2.30 -10.28
C ALA A 229 16.66 3.34 -9.85
N THR A 230 16.23 4.30 -9.03
CA THR A 230 17.12 5.29 -8.41
C THR A 230 16.95 5.34 -6.91
N LYS A 231 18.02 5.74 -6.21
CA LYS A 231 17.99 5.92 -4.75
C LYS A 231 17.85 7.39 -4.41
N HIS A 232 16.68 7.75 -3.88
CA HIS A 232 16.37 9.10 -3.42
C HIS A 232 15.34 9.07 -2.28
N ASP A 233 15.05 10.25 -1.71
CA ASP A 233 14.05 10.41 -0.67
C ASP A 233 12.64 10.21 -1.23
N PHE A 234 12.09 9.02 -1.06
CA PHE A 234 10.77 8.65 -1.57
C PHE A 234 9.72 8.72 -0.46
N HIS A 235 8.83 9.71 -0.51
CA HIS A 235 7.78 9.95 0.51
C HIS A 235 8.28 9.91 1.97
N ARG A 236 9.49 10.44 2.22
CA ARG A 236 10.24 10.43 3.51
C ARG A 236 10.87 9.09 3.90
N ASN A 237 10.93 8.14 2.97
CA ASN A 237 11.74 6.94 3.12
C ASN A 237 13.08 7.15 2.40
N HIS A 238 14.17 6.95 3.13
CA HIS A 238 15.53 7.15 2.62
C HIS A 238 16.19 5.84 2.17
N ASP A 239 15.51 4.70 2.36
CA ASP A 239 16.13 3.38 2.27
C ASP A 239 15.31 2.41 1.41
N CYS A 240 15.06 2.83 0.17
CA CYS A 240 14.60 1.97 -0.92
C CYS A 240 15.08 2.47 -2.29
N TRP A 241 15.09 1.55 -3.25
CA TRP A 241 15.25 1.82 -4.68
C TRP A 241 13.88 2.13 -5.28
N THR A 242 13.72 3.34 -5.80
CA THR A 242 12.46 3.79 -6.39
C THR A 242 12.41 3.39 -7.85
N ILE A 243 11.36 2.65 -8.23
CA ILE A 243 11.06 2.28 -9.62
C ILE A 243 9.98 3.26 -10.14
N PRO A 244 10.18 3.89 -11.31
CA PRO A 244 9.16 4.75 -11.93
C PRO A 244 7.85 3.98 -12.19
N GLU A 245 6.73 4.69 -12.12
CA GLU A 245 5.40 4.08 -12.29
C GLU A 245 5.23 3.42 -13.67
N GLU A 246 5.69 4.10 -14.71
CA GLU A 246 5.63 3.61 -16.09
C GLU A 246 6.43 2.32 -16.29
N GLU A 247 7.49 2.13 -15.51
CA GLU A 247 8.31 0.92 -15.55
C GLU A 247 7.67 -0.20 -14.73
N ILE A 248 7.18 0.08 -13.51
CA ILE A 248 6.58 -0.97 -12.67
C ILE A 248 5.25 -1.48 -13.23
N ALA A 249 4.47 -0.62 -13.90
CA ALA A 249 3.16 -0.98 -14.45
C ALA A 249 3.24 -2.12 -15.48
N VAL A 250 4.39 -2.31 -16.14
CA VAL A 250 4.59 -3.41 -17.10
C VAL A 250 4.56 -4.79 -16.43
N LEU A 251 4.82 -4.87 -15.12
CA LEU A 251 4.73 -6.12 -14.34
C LEU A 251 3.29 -6.57 -14.09
N PHE A 252 2.32 -5.65 -14.19
CA PHE A 252 0.93 -5.89 -13.82
C PHE A 252 -0.02 -5.94 -15.02
N THR A 253 0.48 -5.62 -16.22
CA THR A 253 -0.31 -5.59 -17.47
C THR A 253 -0.18 -6.86 -18.32
N LYS A 254 0.77 -7.74 -17.98
CA LYS A 254 0.94 -9.05 -18.63
C LYS A 254 0.11 -10.11 -17.90
N GLU A 255 -1.14 -10.29 -18.34
CA GLU A 255 -1.92 -11.51 -18.07
C GLU A 255 -2.06 -12.37 -19.33
#